data_AF-K2JB74-F1
#
_entry.id   AF-K2JB74-F1
#
_cell.length_a   1.000
_cell.length_b   1.000
_cell.length_c   1.000
_cell.angle_alpha   90.00
_cell.angle_beta   90.00
_cell.angle_gamma   90.00
#
_symmetry.space_group_name_H-M   'P 1'
#
loop_
_entity.id
_entity.type
_entity.pdbx_description
1 polymer ?
#
loop_
_entity_poly.entity_id
_entity_poly.type
_entity_poly.pdbx_seq_one_letter_code
_entity_poly.pdbx_strand_id
1 'polypeptide(L)'
;MIRFIALMMLMTLPLYADPLGDAEQGAMIYTQSCARCHRDVAQLDLSQATPEDLTLFLTRHRTRSDQDRADLVAYLLPQSPPEDLSE
;
A
#
# COMPACT_ATOMS: atom_id res chain seq x y z
N MET A 1 21.80 -2.45 42.47
CA MET A 1 21.88 -2.74 41.03
C MET A 1 20.50 -2.53 40.38
N ILE A 2 19.93 -1.32 40.48
CA ILE A 2 18.53 -1.02 40.07
C ILE A 2 18.51 0.28 39.24
N ARG A 3 19.53 0.49 38.39
CA ARG A 3 19.68 1.73 37.61
C ARG A 3 19.84 1.52 36.10
N PHE A 4 19.59 0.30 35.61
CA PHE A 4 19.84 -0.06 34.21
C PHE A 4 18.68 -0.80 33.52
N ILE A 5 17.48 -0.84 34.11
CA ILE A 5 16.34 -1.57 33.52
C ILE A 5 15.35 -0.66 32.78
N ALA A 6 15.53 0.66 32.82
CA ALA A 6 14.57 1.58 32.21
C ALA A 6 14.79 1.89 30.71
N LEU A 7 15.91 1.46 30.11
CA LEU A 7 16.30 1.94 28.76
C LEU A 7 16.16 0.93 27.61
N MET A 8 15.77 -0.33 27.85
CA MET A 8 15.71 -1.36 26.81
C MET A 8 14.29 -1.68 26.30
N MET A 9 13.30 -0.84 26.61
CA MET A 9 11.89 -1.09 26.25
C MET A 9 11.36 -0.22 25.09
N LEU A 10 12.26 0.32 24.24
CA LEU A 10 11.91 1.21 23.13
C LEU A 10 12.12 0.59 21.73
N MET A 11 12.49 -0.69 21.62
CA MET A 11 12.90 -1.32 20.35
C MET A 11 11.93 -2.41 19.84
N THR A 12 10.68 -2.42 20.31
CA THR A 12 9.66 -3.36 19.81
C THR A 12 8.40 -2.66 19.33
N LEU A 13 8.53 -1.45 18.78
CA LEU A 13 7.55 -1.01 17.80
C LEU A 13 7.84 -1.82 16.54
N PRO A 14 6.94 -2.72 16.10
CA PRO A 14 7.05 -3.20 14.75
C PRO A 14 6.85 -1.94 13.90
N LEU A 15 7.93 -1.45 13.31
CA LEU A 15 7.83 -0.65 12.11
C LEU A 15 7.18 -1.59 11.10
N TYR A 16 5.84 -1.62 11.09
CA TYR A 16 5.07 -1.94 9.91
C TYR A 16 5.39 -0.80 8.95
N ALA A 17 6.61 -0.81 8.41
CA ALA A 17 6.92 -0.11 7.20
C ALA A 17 6.03 -0.80 6.20
N ASP A 18 4.88 -0.17 5.92
CA ASP A 18 4.10 -0.51 4.75
C ASP A 18 5.11 -0.59 3.60
N PRO A 19 5.31 -1.76 2.97
CA PRO A 19 6.26 -1.83 1.86
C PRO A 19 5.83 -0.74 0.89
N LEU A 20 6.71 0.23 0.66
CA LEU A 20 6.47 1.28 -0.32
C LEU A 20 6.25 0.57 -1.65
N GLY A 21 4.98 0.41 -2.03
CA GLY A 21 4.61 -0.31 -3.23
C GLY A 21 5.16 0.40 -4.46
N ASP A 22 5.51 -0.39 -5.48
CA ASP A 22 5.93 0.15 -6.76
C ASP A 22 4.70 0.28 -7.68
N ALA A 23 4.33 1.52 -7.99
CA ALA A 23 3.17 1.83 -8.84
C ALA A 23 3.34 1.33 -10.29
N GLU A 24 4.56 1.27 -10.82
CA GLU A 24 4.83 0.73 -12.15
C GLU A 24 4.62 -0.78 -12.16
N GLN A 25 5.12 -1.46 -11.12
CA GLN A 25 4.87 -2.89 -10.93
C GLN A 25 3.38 -3.17 -10.72
N GLY A 26 2.67 -2.31 -9.98
CA GLY A 26 1.22 -2.39 -9.78
C GLY A 26 0.44 -2.26 -11.09
N ALA A 27 0.84 -1.36 -11.98
CA ALA A 27 0.23 -1.22 -13.31
C ALA A 27 0.39 -2.48 -14.16
N MET A 28 1.55 -3.12 -14.10
CA MET A 28 1.79 -4.40 -14.78
C MET A 28 0.91 -5.52 -14.20
N ILE A 29 0.81 -5.62 -12.87
CA ILE A 29 -0.04 -6.61 -12.20
C ILE A 29 -1.51 -6.40 -12.58
N TYR A 30 -1.98 -5.15 -12.55
CA TYR A 30 -3.35 -4.80 -12.94
C TYR A 30 -3.65 -5.25 -14.36
N THR A 31 -2.77 -4.94 -15.30
CA THR A 31 -2.93 -5.31 -16.71
C THR A 31 -3.00 -6.82 -16.90
N GLN A 32 -2.16 -7.57 -16.20
CA GLN A 32 -2.08 -9.03 -16.34
C GLN A 32 -3.24 -9.78 -15.67
N SER A 33 -3.73 -9.27 -14.52
CA SER A 33 -4.60 -10.05 -13.63
C SER A 33 -5.99 -9.43 -13.40
N CYS A 34 -6.15 -8.12 -13.55
CA CYS A 34 -7.34 -7.37 -13.15
C CYS A 34 -8.10 -6.80 -14.36
N ALA A 35 -7.37 -6.32 -15.37
CA ALA A 35 -7.94 -5.67 -16.56
C ALA A 35 -8.89 -6.58 -17.37
N ARG A 36 -8.74 -7.90 -17.28
CA ARG A 36 -9.65 -8.85 -17.94
C ARG A 36 -11.12 -8.64 -17.52
N CYS A 37 -11.36 -8.26 -16.27
CA CYS A 37 -12.71 -8.05 -15.73
C CYS A 37 -13.02 -6.57 -15.52
N HIS A 38 -12.05 -5.80 -15.02
CA HIS A 38 -12.23 -4.40 -14.68
C HIS A 38 -12.00 -3.44 -15.85
N ARG A 39 -11.38 -3.92 -16.94
CA ARG A 39 -11.07 -3.20 -18.20
C ARG A 39 -10.15 -2.01 -18.04
N ASP A 40 -10.52 -1.03 -17.22
CA ASP A 40 -9.81 0.23 -17.02
C ASP A 40 -9.92 0.68 -15.56
N VAL A 41 -8.83 1.19 -15.00
CA VAL A 41 -8.80 1.75 -13.64
C VAL A 41 -9.73 2.96 -13.53
N ALA A 42 -9.87 3.77 -14.58
CA ALA A 42 -10.74 4.95 -14.59
C ALA A 42 -12.24 4.61 -14.40
N GLN A 43 -12.62 3.34 -14.56
CA GLN A 43 -14.00 2.86 -14.35
C GLN A 43 -14.23 2.35 -12.92
N LEU A 44 -13.18 2.26 -12.10
CA LEU A 44 -13.29 1.87 -10.71
C LEU A 44 -13.69 3.09 -9.86
N ASP A 45 -14.75 2.95 -9.07
CA ASP A 45 -15.06 3.92 -8.04
C ASP A 45 -14.16 3.68 -6.82
N LEU A 46 -13.05 4.41 -6.78
CA LEU A 46 -12.09 4.40 -5.67
C LEU A 46 -12.15 5.70 -4.84
N SER A 47 -13.16 6.53 -5.07
CA SER A 47 -13.24 7.89 -4.50
C SER A 47 -13.27 7.94 -2.98
N GLN A 48 -13.69 6.85 -2.33
CA GLN A 48 -13.75 6.68 -0.88
C GLN A 48 -12.81 5.59 -0.36
N ALA A 49 -11.98 4.99 -1.22
CA ALA A 49 -11.09 3.91 -0.83
C ALA A 49 -9.85 4.49 -0.13
N THR A 50 -9.56 3.95 1.05
CA THR A 50 -8.27 4.18 1.72
C THR A 50 -7.26 3.09 1.32
N PRO A 51 -5.94 3.36 1.45
CA PRO A 51 -4.92 2.32 1.26
C PRO A 51 -5.16 1.08 2.12
N GLU A 52 -5.61 1.25 3.37
CA GLU A 52 -5.89 0.17 4.30
C GLU A 52 -7.09 -0.67 3.85
N ASP A 53 -8.19 -0.02 3.45
CA ASP A 53 -9.39 -0.69 2.95
C ASP A 53 -9.09 -1.48 1.67
N LEU A 54 -8.33 -0.88 0.75
CA LEU A 54 -7.95 -1.51 -0.51
C LEU A 54 -7.01 -2.70 -0.26
N THR A 55 -6.03 -2.55 0.64
CA THR A 55 -5.14 -3.64 1.05
C THR A 55 -5.94 -4.81 1.60
N LEU A 56 -6.87 -4.54 2.52
CA LEU A 56 -7.73 -5.56 3.12
C LEU A 56 -8.59 -6.26 2.05
N PHE A 57 -9.19 -5.52 1.13
CA PHE A 57 -9.94 -6.10 0.01
C PHE A 57 -9.07 -7.05 -0.82
N LEU A 58 -7.87 -6.60 -1.19
CA LEU A 58 -6.94 -7.37 -2.02
C LEU A 58 -6.42 -8.64 -1.34
N THR A 59 -6.38 -8.72 0.01
CA THR A 59 -6.06 -9.98 0.71
C THR A 59 -7.01 -11.13 0.35
N ARG A 60 -8.25 -10.80 -0.03
CA ARG A 60 -9.29 -11.77 -0.42
C ARG A 60 -9.63 -11.68 -1.90
N HIS A 61 -8.94 -10.84 -2.66
CA HIS A 61 -9.28 -10.55 -4.04
C HIS A 61 -8.04 -10.50 -4.96
N ARG A 62 -7.78 -11.63 -5.63
CA ARG A 62 -6.92 -11.75 -6.83
C ARG A 62 -5.48 -11.24 -6.71
N THR A 63 -4.89 -11.24 -5.50
CA THR A 63 -3.45 -11.02 -5.30
C THR A 63 -2.76 -12.29 -4.80
N ARG A 64 -1.45 -12.41 -5.01
CA ARG A 64 -0.69 -13.64 -4.71
C ARG A 64 0.31 -13.48 -3.58
N SER A 65 0.70 -12.24 -3.29
CA SER A 65 1.69 -11.92 -2.28
C SER A 65 1.33 -10.61 -1.59
N ASP A 66 2.00 -10.33 -0.47
CA ASP A 66 1.88 -9.06 0.26
C ASP A 66 2.44 -7.90 -0.56
N GLN A 67 3.51 -8.15 -1.32
CA GLN A 67 4.12 -7.16 -2.21
C GLN A 67 3.20 -6.81 -3.38
N ASP A 68 2.56 -7.80 -4.02
CA ASP A 68 1.60 -7.55 -5.11
C ASP A 68 0.47 -6.60 -4.65
N ARG A 69 0.05 -6.73 -3.38
CA ARG A 69 -0.99 -5.87 -2.81
C ARG A 69 -0.49 -4.45 -2.64
N ALA A 70 0.71 -4.27 -2.10
CA ALA A 70 1.32 -2.97 -1.92
C ALA A 70 1.51 -2.25 -3.27
N ASP A 71 2.03 -2.95 -4.27
CA ASP A 71 2.23 -2.43 -5.63
C ASP A 71 0.90 -2.01 -6.27
N LEU A 72 -0.14 -2.84 -6.14
CA LEU A 72 -1.48 -2.52 -6.62
C LEU A 72 -2.10 -1.32 -5.89
N VAL A 73 -1.90 -1.19 -4.58
CA VAL A 73 -2.37 -0.04 -3.80
C VAL A 73 -1.67 1.24 -4.26
N ALA A 74 -0.35 1.20 -4.42
CA ALA A 74 0.44 2.33 -4.93
C ALA A 74 -0.02 2.76 -6.33
N TYR A 75 -0.40 1.82 -7.19
CA TYR A 75 -0.90 2.11 -8.53
C TYR A 75 -2.34 2.66 -8.55
N LEU A 76 -3.24 2.07 -7.76
CA LEU A 76 -4.68 2.38 -7.80
C LEU A 76 -5.05 3.62 -6.98
N LEU A 77 -4.28 3.90 -5.93
CA LEU A 77 -4.44 5.06 -5.06
C LEU A 77 -3.12 5.84 -5.01
N PRO A 78 -2.67 6.43 -6.14
CA PRO A 78 -1.46 7.23 -6.15
C PRO A 78 -1.65 8.39 -5.17
N GLN A 79 -0.78 8.46 -4.16
CA GLN A 79 -0.80 9.63 -3.28
C GLN A 79 -0.45 10.85 -4.14
N SER A 80 -1.22 11.92 -3.98
CA SER A 80 -0.86 13.21 -4.55
C SER A 80 0.61 13.49 -4.17
N PRO A 81 1.46 13.96 -5.10
CA PRO A 81 2.79 14.39 -4.72
C PRO A 81 2.65 15.37 -3.55
N PRO A 82 3.54 15.31 -2.54
CA PRO A 82 3.51 16.28 -1.46
C PRO A 82 3.48 17.65 -2.11
N GLU A 83 2.46 18.44 -1.77
CA GLU A 83 2.28 19.81 -2.24
C GLU A 83 3.65 20.47 -2.13
N ASP A 84 4.22 20.86 -3.27
CA ASP A 84 5.50 21.56 -3.32
C ASP A 84 5.33 22.77 -2.39
N LEU A 85 6.01 22.72 -1.24
CA LEU A 85 6.09 23.83 -0.30
C LEU A 85 6.96 24.89 -0.99
N SER A 86 6.38 25.56 -1.98
CA SER A 86 6.93 26.75 -2.58
C SER A 86 6.80 27.87 -1.55
N GLU A 87 7.84 28.02 -0.72
CA GLU A 87 8.15 29.24 0.04
C GLU A 87 8.73 30.33 -0.88
#